data_AF-A0A961ARJ8-F1
#
_entry.id   AF-A0A961ARJ8-F1
#
_cell.length_a   1.000
_cell.length_b   1.000
_cell.length_c   1.000
_cell.angle_alpha   90.00
_cell.angle_beta   90.00
_cell.angle_gamma   90.00
#
_symmetry.space_group_name_H-M   'P 1'
#
loop_
_entity.id
_entity.type
_entity.pdbx_description
1 polymer ?
#
loop_
_entity_poly.entity_id
_entity_poly.type
_entity_poly.pdbx_seq_one_letter_code
_entity_poly.pdbx_strand_id
1 'polypeptide(L)'
;LACGLCLLASITGAGEFRTFTNTAGKTLEAELVKKEANKATIRLENGQEFTVPIDSLSAEDQTYIAQWNPALADATPLKEEKGVSAETFDEAIGQPLFDKITLWDSDPKTVAERLAWPRESETSYAESYRAYPKTDYRFLGARPYSTALYGEDGKVTGLSLVFANKGDSFGAQGSGEEHFIEGKPVPGGLAGFRMMMDHDAEVITKALTDLLGEGESQRFGDGETRTKVMRWDWNGHAFLLSHVEEEYVGLTIQTTEFADKRGRIARMPETVIRERAKSGIEQRANGDVVLTNLPMVDQGPKGYCVPATVERCMRYLGIPADMYLLAMVGDTQIGGGTSPSLLLENIGRDLKRKGKKFESWHDDLSLRTIKRYIDDGIPVMWGLYSTKEFNDIANQRSEERREILEKEGDFSAYAVKVKTESESNSLPPDSTRAHIVIIIGYNEETNEFAFSDSWGERFTERWISVPEATQVSQDFFYVIEL
;
A
#
# COMPACT_ATOMS: atom_id res chain seq x y z
N LEU A 1 26.35 -36.77 25.36
CA LEU A 1 26.94 -36.06 24.19
C LEU A 1 26.39 -34.65 24.19
N ALA A 2 27.28 -33.67 24.02
CA ALA A 2 27.18 -32.30 24.52
C ALA A 2 25.95 -31.49 24.07
N CYS A 3 25.29 -30.85 25.04
CA CYS A 3 24.46 -29.66 24.83
C CYS A 3 25.37 -28.47 24.52
N GLY A 4 25.34 -27.98 23.29
CA GLY A 4 25.95 -26.71 22.90
C GLY A 4 24.95 -25.57 23.12
N LEU A 5 25.22 -24.75 24.12
CA LEU A 5 24.60 -23.43 24.31
C LEU A 5 25.02 -22.55 23.11
N CYS A 6 24.08 -22.20 22.22
CA CYS A 6 24.27 -21.06 21.34
C CYS A 6 24.07 -19.80 22.16
N LEU A 7 25.18 -19.10 22.48
CA LEU A 7 25.11 -17.71 22.89
C LEU A 7 24.53 -16.90 21.72
N LEU A 8 23.31 -16.40 21.91
CA LEU A 8 22.83 -15.24 21.17
C LEU A 8 23.70 -14.05 21.60
N ALA A 9 24.67 -13.70 20.76
CA ALA A 9 25.28 -12.39 20.83
C ALA A 9 24.22 -11.38 20.37
N SER A 10 23.62 -10.67 21.33
CA SER A 10 22.79 -9.52 21.05
C SER A 10 23.63 -8.50 20.29
N ILE A 11 23.34 -8.31 19.01
CA ILE A 11 23.83 -7.18 18.24
C ILE A 11 23.05 -5.97 18.78
N THR A 12 23.63 -5.26 19.73
CA THR A 12 23.09 -3.98 20.21
C THR A 12 23.32 -2.93 19.13
N GLY A 13 22.24 -2.40 18.56
CA GLY A 13 22.27 -1.16 17.79
C GLY A 13 22.87 -0.06 18.66
N ALA A 14 23.76 0.74 18.06
CA ALA A 14 24.43 1.82 18.77
C ALA A 14 23.56 3.07 18.69
N GLY A 15 22.80 3.38 19.74
CA GLY A 15 22.28 4.71 19.93
C GLY A 15 23.40 5.71 20.20
N GLU A 16 23.11 6.99 20.05
CA GLU A 16 24.10 8.07 20.15
C GLU A 16 24.59 8.23 21.61
N PHE A 17 25.85 7.86 21.86
CA PHE A 17 26.52 8.15 23.12
C PHE A 17 26.76 9.67 23.24
N ARG A 18 26.31 10.26 24.36
CA ARG A 18 26.53 11.67 24.67
C ARG A 18 26.93 11.86 26.12
N THR A 19 27.48 13.03 26.42
CA THR A 19 27.77 13.43 27.80
C THR A 19 26.50 13.98 28.46
N PHE A 20 26.04 13.29 29.49
CA PHE A 20 25.02 13.78 30.43
C PHE A 20 25.67 14.47 31.62
N THR A 21 25.12 15.60 32.04
CA THR A 21 25.62 16.40 33.16
C THR A 21 24.55 16.51 34.23
N ASN A 22 24.89 16.25 35.49
CA ASN A 22 23.97 16.46 36.61
C ASN A 22 24.01 17.89 37.17
N THR A 23 23.05 18.25 38.02
CA THR A 23 22.96 19.58 38.65
C THR A 23 24.15 19.95 39.56
N ALA A 24 24.99 18.97 39.93
CA ALA A 24 26.24 19.17 40.67
C ALA A 24 27.47 19.33 39.74
N GLY A 25 27.29 19.36 38.42
CA GLY A 25 28.34 19.51 37.42
C GLY A 25 29.15 18.24 37.15
N LYS A 26 28.70 17.07 37.63
CA LYS A 26 29.32 15.79 37.28
C LYS A 26 28.82 15.31 35.92
N THR A 27 29.75 14.85 35.09
CA THR A 27 29.47 14.38 33.74
C THR A 27 29.59 12.85 33.63
N LEU A 28 28.86 12.26 32.70
CA LEU A 28 28.86 10.84 32.43
C LEU A 28 28.55 10.62 30.95
N GLU A 29 29.35 9.82 30.26
CA GLU A 29 29.09 9.42 28.88
C GLU A 29 28.16 8.20 28.86
N ALA A 30 27.01 8.34 28.22
CA ALA A 30 25.97 7.32 28.18
C ALA A 30 25.05 7.52 26.97
N GLU A 31 24.26 6.50 26.68
CA GLU A 31 23.16 6.51 25.70
C GLU A 31 21.83 6.58 26.45
N LEU A 32 20.86 7.38 26.00
CA LEU A 32 19.50 7.37 26.54
C LEU A 32 18.71 6.22 25.92
N VAL A 33 18.20 5.29 26.72
CA VAL A 33 17.52 4.06 26.24
C VAL A 33 16.04 4.00 26.61
N LYS A 34 15.60 4.79 27.60
CA LYS A 34 14.19 4.87 28.00
C LYS A 34 13.87 6.22 28.60
N LYS A 35 12.68 6.74 28.29
CA LYS A 35 12.11 7.94 28.89
C LYS A 35 10.75 7.63 29.50
N GLU A 36 10.55 8.09 30.73
CA GLU A 36 9.29 8.12 31.45
C GLU A 36 9.00 9.58 31.86
N ALA A 37 7.81 9.86 32.41
CA ALA A 37 7.37 11.22 32.71
C ALA A 37 8.39 12.06 33.55
N ASN A 38 9.04 11.44 34.54
CA ASN A 38 9.98 12.13 35.45
C ASN A 38 11.37 11.48 35.52
N LYS A 39 11.62 10.42 34.72
CA LYS A 39 12.83 9.61 34.81
C LYS A 39 13.37 9.27 33.42
N ALA A 40 14.69 9.19 33.33
CA ALA A 40 15.42 8.75 32.15
C ALA A 40 16.28 7.54 32.52
N THR A 41 16.30 6.51 31.67
CA THR A 41 17.23 5.39 31.80
C THR A 41 18.35 5.55 30.78
N ILE A 42 19.58 5.65 31.27
CA ILE A 42 20.79 5.79 30.47
C ILE A 42 21.65 4.53 30.57
N ARG A 43 22.31 4.15 29.48
CA ARG A 43 23.15 2.97 29.33
C ARG A 43 24.60 3.40 29.11
N LEU A 44 25.52 2.88 29.91
CA LEU A 44 26.97 3.10 29.75
C LEU A 44 27.55 2.20 28.65
N GLU A 45 28.75 2.52 28.16
CA GLU A 45 29.47 1.70 27.16
C GLU A 45 29.66 0.24 27.61
N ASN A 46 29.77 0.00 28.92
CA ASN A 46 29.90 -1.34 29.49
C ASN A 46 28.56 -2.12 29.55
N GLY A 47 27.48 -1.55 29.00
CA GLY A 47 26.13 -2.13 28.97
C GLY A 47 25.32 -1.94 30.25
N GLN A 48 25.86 -1.27 31.27
CA GLN A 48 25.16 -1.05 32.53
C GLN A 48 24.13 0.08 32.39
N GLU A 49 22.89 -0.18 32.81
CA GLU A 49 21.79 0.79 32.77
C GLU A 49 21.54 1.45 34.14
N PHE A 50 21.24 2.75 34.13
CA PHE A 50 20.90 3.54 35.30
C PHE A 50 19.65 4.38 35.03
N THR A 51 18.69 4.35 35.96
CA THR A 51 17.55 5.27 35.92
C THR A 51 17.82 6.48 36.81
N VAL A 52 17.80 7.66 36.21
CA VAL A 52 18.02 8.95 36.89
C VAL A 52 16.76 9.83 36.82
N PRO A 53 16.44 10.61 37.87
CA PRO A 53 15.43 11.66 37.79
C PRO A 53 15.81 12.71 36.75
N ILE A 54 14.88 13.11 35.87
CA ILE A 54 15.16 14.09 34.80
C ILE A 54 15.57 15.45 35.40
N ASP A 55 14.93 15.85 36.49
CA ASP A 55 15.23 17.09 37.24
C ASP A 55 16.62 17.10 37.90
N SER A 56 17.28 15.95 38.02
CA SER A 56 18.66 15.84 38.50
C SER A 56 19.71 16.15 37.44
N LEU A 57 19.30 16.30 36.17
CA LEU A 57 20.17 16.59 35.03
C LEU A 57 20.20 18.08 34.69
N SER A 58 21.19 18.49 33.91
CA SER A 58 21.34 19.87 33.41
C SER A 58 20.13 20.29 32.57
N ALA A 59 19.88 21.61 32.47
CA ALA A 59 18.78 22.12 31.65
C ALA A 59 18.90 21.73 30.16
N GLU A 60 20.13 21.60 29.66
CA GLU A 60 20.41 21.13 28.30
C GLU A 60 20.02 19.66 28.13
N ASP A 61 20.40 18.79 29.07
CA ASP A 61 20.02 17.37 29.03
C ASP A 61 18.53 17.15 29.26
N GLN A 62 17.88 17.97 30.08
CA GLN A 62 16.42 17.97 30.23
C GLN A 62 15.73 18.31 28.90
N THR A 63 16.25 19.29 28.17
CA THR A 63 15.72 19.67 26.85
C THR A 63 15.93 18.54 25.83
N TYR A 64 17.12 17.92 25.83
CA TYR A 64 17.39 16.75 24.99
C TYR A 64 16.44 15.59 25.31
N ILE A 65 16.29 15.21 26.59
CA ILE A 65 15.38 14.12 26.99
C ILE A 65 13.93 14.47 26.62
N ALA A 66 13.53 15.73 26.75
CA ALA A 66 12.19 16.18 26.34
C ALA A 66 11.94 15.95 24.84
N GLN A 67 12.95 16.14 24.00
CA GLN A 67 12.91 15.95 22.55
C GLN A 67 13.25 14.52 22.10
N TRP A 68 13.82 13.70 22.98
CA TRP A 68 14.21 12.33 22.67
C TRP A 68 12.99 11.45 22.41
N ASN A 69 13.05 10.74 21.29
CA ASN A 69 12.04 9.80 20.84
C ASN A 69 12.64 8.38 20.89
N PRO A 70 12.12 7.46 21.73
CA PRO A 70 12.60 6.08 21.79
C PRO A 70 12.56 5.36 20.44
N ALA A 71 11.64 5.73 19.53
CA ALA A 71 11.60 5.18 18.18
C ALA A 71 12.84 5.52 17.34
N LEU A 72 13.60 6.56 17.70
CA LEU A 72 14.83 6.98 17.02
C LEU A 72 16.11 6.42 17.66
N ALA A 73 16.02 5.76 18.82
CA ALA A 73 17.20 5.32 19.56
C ALA A 73 17.98 4.20 18.85
N ASP A 74 17.24 3.27 18.22
CA ASP A 74 17.81 2.20 17.38
C ASP A 74 17.74 2.54 15.88
N ALA A 75 17.31 3.75 15.51
CA ALA A 75 17.12 4.13 14.13
C ALA A 75 18.45 4.44 13.44
N THR A 76 18.57 4.03 12.19
CA THR A 76 19.76 4.25 11.39
C THR A 76 19.83 5.72 10.97
N PRO A 77 20.84 6.51 11.39
CA PRO A 77 20.97 7.90 10.98
C PRO A 77 21.38 8.00 9.51
N LEU A 78 20.86 9.01 8.81
CA LEU A 78 21.36 9.38 7.49
C LEU A 78 22.74 10.03 7.64
N LYS A 79 23.65 9.68 6.73
CA LYS A 79 25.01 10.21 6.68
C LYS A 79 25.22 10.96 5.38
N GLU A 80 26.14 11.90 5.39
CA GLU A 80 26.69 12.40 4.13
C GLU A 80 27.48 11.25 3.48
N GLU A 81 27.00 10.78 2.33
CA GLU A 81 27.60 9.68 1.57
C GLU A 81 27.86 10.18 0.15
N LYS A 82 29.06 9.93 -0.38
CA LYS A 82 29.51 10.42 -1.71
C LYS A 82 29.42 11.96 -1.86
N GLY A 83 29.47 12.70 -0.75
CA GLY A 83 29.33 14.16 -0.73
C GLY A 83 27.89 14.66 -0.88
N VAL A 84 26.90 13.78 -0.68
CA VAL A 84 25.47 14.10 -0.76
C VAL A 84 24.86 13.97 0.63
N SER A 85 24.33 15.07 1.17
CA SER A 85 23.53 15.10 2.40
C SER A 85 22.05 14.85 2.11
N ALA A 86 21.25 14.63 3.16
CA ALA A 86 19.80 14.48 3.03
C ALA A 86 19.15 15.73 2.42
N GLU A 87 19.61 16.93 2.82
CA GLU A 87 19.12 18.20 2.30
C GLU A 87 19.41 18.36 0.81
N THR A 88 20.64 18.07 0.37
CA THR A 88 20.98 18.10 -1.07
C THR A 88 20.16 17.08 -1.87
N PHE A 89 19.87 15.92 -1.28
CA PHE A 89 19.05 14.91 -1.93
C PHE A 89 17.59 15.37 -2.06
N ASP A 90 17.00 15.89 -0.99
CA ASP A 90 15.62 16.41 -0.99
C ASP A 90 15.47 17.61 -1.94
N GLU A 91 16.48 18.47 -2.07
CA GLU A 91 16.53 19.55 -3.07
C GLU A 91 16.45 19.00 -4.50
N ALA A 92 17.19 17.93 -4.81
CA ALA A 92 17.16 17.30 -6.13
C ALA A 92 15.85 16.53 -6.39
N ILE A 93 15.28 15.90 -5.36
CA ILE A 93 13.95 15.29 -5.43
C ILE A 93 12.89 16.38 -5.66
N GLY A 94 13.05 17.54 -5.04
CA GLY A 94 12.03 18.59 -4.99
C GLY A 94 10.94 18.32 -3.94
N GLN A 95 11.19 17.39 -3.02
CA GLN A 95 10.27 16.99 -1.94
C GLN A 95 11.04 16.67 -0.66
N PRO A 96 10.47 16.92 0.53
CA PRO A 96 11.10 16.63 1.83
C PRO A 96 10.95 15.14 2.19
N LEU A 97 11.59 14.25 1.42
CA LEU A 97 11.49 12.81 1.62
C LEU A 97 12.19 12.39 2.90
N PHE A 98 13.41 12.88 3.09
CA PHE A 98 14.29 12.48 4.18
C PHE A 98 14.15 13.40 5.41
N ASP A 99 14.65 12.90 6.53
CA ASP A 99 14.83 13.67 7.78
C ASP A 99 16.20 13.27 8.37
N LYS A 100 16.31 13.00 9.67
CA LYS A 100 17.59 12.60 10.31
C LYS A 100 17.93 11.12 10.16
N ILE A 101 16.96 10.28 9.86
CA ILE A 101 17.10 8.80 9.83
C ILE A 101 16.66 8.23 8.49
N THR A 102 17.07 6.99 8.21
CA THR A 102 16.64 6.29 7.00
C THR A 102 15.12 6.12 6.96
N LEU A 103 14.56 5.99 5.75
CA LEU A 103 13.12 5.75 5.58
C LEU A 103 12.68 4.47 6.31
N TRP A 104 13.54 3.45 6.33
CA TRP A 104 13.23 2.12 6.86
C TRP A 104 13.01 2.07 8.38
N ASP A 105 13.49 3.10 9.08
CA ASP A 105 13.27 3.29 10.52
C ASP A 105 12.31 4.45 10.80
N SER A 106 11.74 5.07 9.76
CA SER A 106 10.77 6.14 9.88
C SER A 106 9.35 5.58 9.97
N ASP A 107 8.51 6.29 10.71
CA ASP A 107 7.06 6.08 10.74
C ASP A 107 6.45 6.46 9.37
N PRO A 108 5.71 5.55 8.69
CA PRO A 108 5.14 5.78 7.37
C PRO A 108 4.25 7.02 7.29
N LYS A 109 3.41 7.24 8.30
CA LYS A 109 2.53 8.40 8.38
C LYS A 109 3.30 9.71 8.38
N THR A 110 4.35 9.79 9.20
CA THR A 110 5.20 10.97 9.30
C THR A 110 5.89 11.28 7.96
N VAL A 111 6.39 10.26 7.26
CA VAL A 111 6.97 10.44 5.91
C VAL A 111 5.91 10.93 4.92
N ALA A 112 4.72 10.31 4.93
CA ALA A 112 3.63 10.67 4.03
C ALA A 112 3.11 12.11 4.27
N GLU A 113 3.04 12.55 5.53
CA GLU A 113 2.67 13.93 5.89
C GLU A 113 3.66 14.95 5.31
N ARG A 114 4.98 14.67 5.38
CA ARG A 114 6.00 15.53 4.74
C ARG A 114 5.81 15.63 3.23
N LEU A 115 5.51 14.50 2.59
CA LEU A 115 5.28 14.42 1.14
C LEU A 115 3.90 14.93 0.69
N ALA A 116 3.02 15.26 1.64
CA ALA A 116 1.61 15.55 1.42
C ALA A 116 0.86 14.42 0.68
N TRP A 117 1.21 13.17 0.98
CA TRP A 117 0.53 11.99 0.44
C TRP A 117 -0.56 11.53 1.43
N PRO A 118 -1.86 11.61 1.07
CA PRO A 118 -2.93 11.26 1.98
C PRO A 118 -2.93 9.76 2.28
N ARG A 119 -3.45 9.39 3.45
CA ARG A 119 -3.67 8.00 3.84
C ARG A 119 -4.62 7.34 2.84
N GLU A 120 -4.18 6.22 2.30
CA GLU A 120 -4.98 5.36 1.43
C GLU A 120 -5.60 4.21 2.23
N SER A 121 -4.80 3.55 3.06
CA SER A 121 -5.20 2.35 3.79
C SER A 121 -4.50 2.26 5.14
N GLU A 122 -5.19 1.69 6.12
CA GLU A 122 -4.63 1.31 7.42
C GLU A 122 -5.34 0.03 7.87
N THR A 123 -4.55 -1.03 8.09
CA THR A 123 -4.99 -2.32 8.64
C THR A 123 -4.24 -2.58 9.94
N SER A 124 -4.53 -3.68 10.62
CA SER A 124 -3.80 -4.07 11.83
C SER A 124 -2.31 -4.37 11.64
N TYR A 125 -1.83 -4.53 10.39
CA TYR A 125 -0.44 -4.89 10.10
C TYR A 125 0.19 -4.09 8.96
N ALA A 126 -0.59 -3.38 8.15
CA ALA A 126 -0.10 -2.65 6.99
C ALA A 126 -0.81 -1.31 6.82
N GLU A 127 -0.10 -0.35 6.26
CA GLU A 127 -0.61 0.95 5.90
C GLU A 127 -0.10 1.37 4.51
N SER A 128 -0.86 2.22 3.84
CA SER A 128 -0.38 2.87 2.62
C SER A 128 -0.91 4.29 2.48
N TYR A 129 -0.15 5.09 1.75
CA TYR A 129 -0.43 6.49 1.47
C TYR A 129 -0.26 6.71 -0.02
N ARG A 130 -1.27 7.29 -0.69
CA ARG A 130 -1.26 7.46 -2.15
C ARG A 130 -1.67 8.86 -2.53
N ALA A 131 -0.92 9.49 -3.43
CA ALA A 131 -1.35 10.71 -4.08
C ALA A 131 -1.46 10.53 -5.60
N TYR A 132 -2.37 11.31 -6.19
CA TYR A 132 -2.42 11.59 -7.62
C TYR A 132 -2.00 13.05 -7.82
N PRO A 133 -0.69 13.32 -8.00
CA PRO A 133 -0.16 14.66 -7.82
C PRO A 133 -0.66 15.67 -8.86
N LYS A 134 -0.76 16.94 -8.44
CA LYS A 134 -1.11 18.08 -9.29
C LYS A 134 -0.03 18.37 -10.33
N THR A 135 -0.34 19.25 -11.29
CA THR A 135 0.52 19.59 -12.45
C THR A 135 1.85 20.25 -12.07
N ASP A 136 1.96 20.84 -10.89
CA ASP A 136 3.14 21.52 -10.35
C ASP A 136 4.02 20.61 -9.47
N TYR A 137 3.52 19.46 -9.03
CA TYR A 137 4.29 18.52 -8.22
C TYR A 137 5.44 17.89 -9.03
N ARG A 138 6.63 17.81 -8.45
CA ARG A 138 7.80 17.19 -9.06
C ARG A 138 8.47 16.23 -8.10
N PHE A 139 9.03 15.16 -8.67
CA PHE A 139 9.90 14.22 -7.99
C PHE A 139 11.07 13.90 -8.94
N LEU A 140 12.29 14.30 -8.57
CA LEU A 140 13.48 14.21 -9.41
C LEU A 140 13.28 14.87 -10.79
N GLY A 141 12.68 16.07 -10.78
CA GLY A 141 12.45 16.88 -11.98
C GLY A 141 11.29 16.46 -12.88
N ALA A 142 10.76 15.24 -12.75
CA ALA A 142 9.60 14.76 -13.50
C ALA A 142 8.32 14.78 -12.64
N ARG A 143 7.13 14.76 -13.28
CA ARG A 143 5.86 14.70 -12.56
C ARG A 143 5.37 13.25 -12.48
N PRO A 144 5.29 12.64 -11.29
CA PRO A 144 4.58 11.38 -11.14
C PRO A 144 3.06 11.58 -11.30
N TYR A 145 2.39 10.67 -12.00
CA TYR A 145 0.92 10.56 -12.06
C TYR A 145 0.35 9.91 -10.81
N SER A 146 1.08 8.97 -10.21
CA SER A 146 0.70 8.33 -8.95
C SER A 146 1.94 8.12 -8.11
N THR A 147 1.78 8.29 -6.81
CA THR A 147 2.78 7.97 -5.80
C THR A 147 2.15 7.08 -4.75
N ALA A 148 2.89 6.11 -4.25
CA ALA A 148 2.47 5.25 -3.15
C ALA A 148 3.63 5.05 -2.18
N LEU A 149 3.34 5.15 -0.89
CA LEU A 149 4.21 4.74 0.20
C LEU A 149 3.54 3.56 0.91
N TYR A 150 4.31 2.51 1.15
CA TYR A 150 3.87 1.31 1.85
C TYR A 150 4.57 1.20 3.21
N GLY A 151 3.82 0.79 4.23
CA GLY A 151 4.32 0.53 5.56
C GLY A 151 3.76 -0.76 6.14
N GLU A 152 4.55 -1.40 6.99
CA GLU A 152 4.13 -2.54 7.82
C GLU A 152 4.73 -2.37 9.22
N ASP A 153 3.97 -2.72 10.26
CA ASP A 153 4.39 -2.64 11.66
C ASP A 153 5.02 -1.27 12.05
N GLY A 154 4.47 -0.17 11.53
CA GLY A 154 4.92 1.20 11.80
C GLY A 154 6.26 1.56 11.15
N LYS A 155 6.72 0.81 10.15
CA LYS A 155 7.95 1.07 9.38
C LYS A 155 7.67 1.15 7.89
N VAL A 156 8.38 2.04 7.19
CA VAL A 156 8.31 2.11 5.72
C VAL A 156 8.91 0.84 5.12
N THR A 157 8.19 0.23 4.19
CA THR A 157 8.64 -0.96 3.45
C THR A 157 9.00 -0.66 2.00
N GLY A 158 8.52 0.46 1.45
CA GLY A 158 8.94 0.94 0.13
C GLY A 158 8.06 2.04 -0.43
N LEU A 159 8.55 2.69 -1.49
CA LEU A 159 7.80 3.68 -2.26
C LEU A 159 7.71 3.25 -3.73
N SER A 160 6.61 3.60 -4.39
CA SER A 160 6.36 3.39 -5.81
C SER A 160 5.83 4.68 -6.44
N LEU A 161 6.54 5.20 -7.44
CA LEU A 161 6.17 6.40 -8.17
C LEU A 161 6.04 6.05 -9.65
N VAL A 162 4.92 6.40 -10.27
CA VAL A 162 4.63 6.13 -11.68
C VAL A 162 4.55 7.44 -12.44
N PHE A 163 5.44 7.61 -13.41
CA PHE A 163 5.57 8.81 -14.23
C PHE A 163 4.86 8.68 -15.56
N ALA A 164 4.74 7.46 -16.08
CA ALA A 164 3.99 7.17 -17.29
C ALA A 164 3.45 5.75 -17.26
N ASN A 165 2.24 5.54 -17.78
CA ASN A 165 1.66 4.22 -17.99
C ASN A 165 0.71 4.21 -19.21
N LYS A 166 0.75 3.13 -19.99
CA LYS A 166 -0.09 2.90 -21.18
C LYS A 166 -1.58 3.03 -20.89
N GLY A 167 -2.06 2.43 -19.80
CA GLY A 167 -3.48 2.42 -19.44
C GLY A 167 -4.00 3.79 -19.00
N ASP A 168 -3.11 4.68 -18.54
CA ASP A 168 -3.43 6.07 -18.17
C ASP A 168 -3.40 7.02 -19.37
N SER A 169 -2.73 6.62 -20.42
CA SER A 169 -2.53 7.45 -21.59
C SER A 169 -3.80 7.41 -22.46
N PHE A 170 -4.28 8.58 -22.88
CA PHE A 170 -5.41 8.76 -23.82
C PHE A 170 -6.83 8.47 -23.28
N GLY A 171 -7.05 8.45 -21.97
CA GLY A 171 -8.39 8.36 -21.40
C GLY A 171 -9.31 9.54 -21.83
N ALA A 172 -10.59 9.26 -22.08
CA ALA A 172 -11.60 10.22 -22.56
C ALA A 172 -11.84 11.43 -21.63
N GLN A 173 -11.31 11.40 -20.40
CA GLN A 173 -11.26 12.54 -19.49
C GLN A 173 -9.83 13.12 -19.41
N GLY A 174 -9.37 13.68 -20.53
CA GLY A 174 -8.58 14.92 -20.55
C GLY A 174 -7.34 15.04 -19.65
N SER A 175 -6.45 14.05 -19.60
CA SER A 175 -5.12 14.23 -18.96
C SER A 175 -3.92 13.98 -19.88
N GLY A 176 -4.15 13.47 -21.10
CA GLY A 176 -3.07 13.17 -22.05
C GLY A 176 -2.43 14.39 -22.72
N GLU A 177 -2.99 15.60 -22.56
CA GLU A 177 -2.58 16.80 -23.32
C GLU A 177 -1.74 17.81 -22.51
N GLU A 178 -1.50 17.59 -21.21
CA GLU A 178 -0.84 18.59 -20.34
C GLU A 178 0.65 18.29 -20.02
N HIS A 179 1.31 17.44 -20.80
CA HIS A 179 2.75 17.28 -20.73
C HIS A 179 3.40 18.08 -21.87
N PHE A 180 3.44 19.39 -21.72
CA PHE A 180 4.40 20.17 -22.50
C PHE A 180 5.78 19.87 -21.94
N ILE A 181 6.55 19.01 -22.62
CA ILE A 181 8.02 19.07 -22.53
C ILE A 181 8.35 20.53 -22.82
N GLU A 182 8.89 21.27 -21.86
CA GLU A 182 8.95 22.75 -21.89
C GLU A 182 9.23 23.30 -23.30
N GLY A 183 8.22 23.92 -23.90
CA GLY A 183 8.32 24.59 -25.21
C GLY A 183 8.37 23.69 -26.45
N LYS A 184 8.22 22.36 -26.33
CA LYS A 184 8.17 21.43 -27.48
C LYS A 184 6.75 20.88 -27.69
N PRO A 185 6.22 20.88 -28.93
CA PRO A 185 4.98 20.20 -29.23
C PRO A 185 5.16 18.69 -29.06
N VAL A 186 4.34 18.08 -28.21
CA VAL A 186 4.25 16.62 -28.08
C VAL A 186 3.18 16.12 -29.06
N PRO A 187 3.50 15.19 -29.97
CA PRO A 187 2.50 14.60 -30.87
C PRO A 187 1.37 13.92 -30.09
N GLY A 188 0.15 13.89 -30.63
CA GLY A 188 -0.90 13.03 -30.06
C GLY A 188 -0.59 11.54 -30.26
N GLY A 189 -1.26 10.68 -29.51
CA GLY A 189 -1.15 9.22 -29.64
C GLY A 189 0.21 8.65 -29.21
N LEU A 190 0.47 7.41 -29.59
CA LEU A 190 1.61 6.59 -29.13
C LEU A 190 2.97 7.27 -29.29
N ALA A 191 3.15 8.08 -30.34
CA ALA A 191 4.40 8.81 -30.58
C ALA A 191 4.68 9.86 -29.50
N GLY A 192 3.65 10.60 -29.06
CA GLY A 192 3.77 11.51 -27.92
C GLY A 192 4.01 10.79 -26.61
N PHE A 193 3.31 9.68 -26.40
CA PHE A 193 3.50 8.87 -25.20
C PHE A 193 4.95 8.39 -25.04
N ARG A 194 5.54 7.82 -26.11
CA ARG A 194 6.96 7.45 -26.10
C ARG A 194 7.87 8.64 -25.80
N MET A 195 7.62 9.78 -26.43
CA MET A 195 8.42 10.99 -26.20
C MET A 195 8.35 11.48 -24.74
N MET A 196 7.18 11.39 -24.10
CA MET A 196 7.02 11.74 -22.68
C MET A 196 7.75 10.75 -21.77
N MET A 197 7.61 9.45 -22.04
CA MET A 197 8.32 8.40 -21.30
C MET A 197 9.83 8.57 -21.35
N ASP A 198 10.37 8.77 -22.56
CA ASP A 198 11.80 9.00 -22.77
C ASP A 198 12.25 10.23 -21.99
N HIS A 199 11.49 11.33 -22.08
CA HIS A 199 11.81 12.57 -21.37
C HIS A 199 11.85 12.37 -19.84
N ASP A 200 10.81 11.78 -19.25
CA ASP A 200 10.74 11.57 -17.80
C ASP A 200 11.88 10.63 -17.33
N ALA A 201 12.14 9.55 -18.06
CA ALA A 201 13.22 8.63 -17.75
C ALA A 201 14.60 9.31 -17.85
N GLU A 202 14.84 10.14 -18.86
CA GLU A 202 16.08 10.91 -19.03
C GLU A 202 16.27 11.94 -17.91
N VAL A 203 15.21 12.68 -17.54
CA VAL A 203 15.24 13.68 -16.46
C VAL A 203 15.57 13.03 -15.13
N ILE A 204 14.90 11.93 -14.78
CA ILE A 204 15.13 11.20 -13.52
C ILE A 204 16.54 10.58 -13.51
N THR A 205 16.96 9.95 -14.62
CA THR A 205 18.30 9.38 -14.76
C THR A 205 19.36 10.45 -14.56
N LYS A 206 19.19 11.62 -15.19
CA LYS A 206 20.12 12.73 -15.03
C LYS A 206 20.20 13.21 -13.59
N ALA A 207 19.06 13.42 -12.93
CA ALA A 207 19.03 13.87 -11.53
C ALA A 207 19.75 12.89 -10.59
N LEU A 208 19.51 11.58 -10.73
CA LEU A 208 20.17 10.57 -9.91
C LEU A 208 21.66 10.41 -10.24
N THR A 209 22.03 10.47 -11.52
CA THR A 209 23.43 10.36 -11.94
C THR A 209 24.26 11.57 -11.51
N ASP A 210 23.71 12.79 -11.59
CA ASP A 210 24.39 14.00 -11.12
C ASP A 210 24.66 13.93 -9.60
N LEU A 211 23.77 13.30 -8.82
CA LEU A 211 23.93 13.12 -7.38
C LEU A 211 24.88 11.97 -7.01
N LEU A 212 24.67 10.79 -7.60
CA LEU A 212 25.22 9.53 -7.07
C LEU A 212 26.25 8.87 -7.99
N GLY A 213 26.50 9.46 -9.17
CA GLY A 213 27.27 8.87 -10.25
C GLY A 213 26.46 7.90 -11.10
N GLU A 214 27.13 7.21 -12.02
CA GLU A 214 26.48 6.30 -12.95
C GLU A 214 25.71 5.17 -12.24
N GLY A 215 24.48 4.93 -12.68
CA GLY A 215 23.65 3.86 -12.15
C GLY A 215 24.03 2.49 -12.67
N GLU A 216 23.68 1.45 -11.93
CA GLU A 216 23.92 0.06 -12.32
C GLU A 216 22.67 -0.57 -12.93
N SER A 217 22.84 -1.30 -14.05
CA SER A 217 21.72 -2.03 -14.64
C SER A 217 21.51 -3.38 -13.97
N GLN A 218 20.27 -3.66 -13.57
CA GLN A 218 19.88 -4.98 -13.07
C GLN A 218 18.48 -5.37 -13.55
N ARG A 219 18.08 -6.62 -13.27
CA ARG A 219 16.67 -7.03 -13.37
C ARG A 219 16.06 -7.09 -11.98
N PHE A 220 14.92 -6.46 -11.81
CA PHE A 220 14.20 -6.35 -10.54
C PHE A 220 12.74 -6.77 -10.71
N GLY A 221 12.11 -7.21 -9.62
CA GLY A 221 10.76 -7.77 -9.61
C GLY A 221 10.74 -9.30 -9.63
N ASP A 222 9.56 -9.86 -9.47
CA ASP A 222 9.33 -11.29 -9.31
C ASP A 222 8.35 -11.82 -10.38
N GLY A 223 8.43 -13.10 -10.70
CA GLY A 223 7.54 -13.71 -11.69
C GLY A 223 7.51 -12.94 -13.02
N GLU A 224 6.30 -12.63 -13.48
CA GLU A 224 6.04 -11.95 -14.77
C GLU A 224 6.16 -10.41 -14.69
N THR A 225 6.28 -9.81 -13.49
CA THR A 225 6.52 -8.35 -13.35
C THR A 225 8.01 -7.99 -13.45
N ARG A 226 8.89 -8.97 -13.71
CA ARG A 226 10.34 -8.81 -13.67
C ARG A 226 10.89 -8.03 -14.86
N THR A 227 11.23 -6.76 -14.66
CA THR A 227 11.76 -5.86 -15.68
C THR A 227 13.25 -5.54 -15.53
N LYS A 228 13.85 -4.84 -16.51
CA LYS A 228 15.15 -4.19 -16.40
C LYS A 228 14.99 -2.86 -15.69
N VAL A 229 15.90 -2.55 -14.78
CA VAL A 229 15.96 -1.28 -14.04
C VAL A 229 17.37 -0.72 -14.03
N MET A 230 17.47 0.59 -13.89
CA MET A 230 18.68 1.28 -13.47
C MET A 230 18.61 1.52 -11.95
N ARG A 231 19.71 1.27 -11.24
CA ARG A 231 19.79 1.32 -9.78
C ARG A 231 20.82 2.34 -9.34
N TRP A 232 20.46 3.17 -8.36
CA TRP A 232 21.38 4.00 -7.60
C TRP A 232 21.18 3.76 -6.10
N ASP A 233 22.28 3.68 -5.37
CA ASP A 233 22.27 3.41 -3.93
C ASP A 233 22.81 4.60 -3.11
N TRP A 234 22.11 4.90 -2.02
CA TRP A 234 22.48 5.93 -1.05
C TRP A 234 21.90 5.64 0.34
N ASN A 235 22.73 5.58 1.38
CA ASN A 235 22.31 5.33 2.77
C ASN A 235 21.36 4.12 2.96
N GLY A 236 21.62 3.01 2.26
CA GLY A 236 20.76 1.82 2.34
C GLY A 236 19.44 1.91 1.57
N HIS A 237 19.23 2.97 0.78
CA HIS A 237 18.13 3.10 -0.17
C HIS A 237 18.61 2.75 -1.57
N ALA A 238 17.83 1.96 -2.29
CA ALA A 238 17.99 1.65 -3.70
C ALA A 238 16.88 2.34 -4.50
N PHE A 239 17.26 3.26 -5.36
CA PHE A 239 16.40 3.95 -6.32
C PHE A 239 16.40 3.15 -7.62
N LEU A 240 15.28 2.55 -7.98
CA LEU A 240 15.14 1.61 -9.08
C LEU A 240 14.25 2.21 -10.17
N LEU A 241 14.86 2.82 -11.17
CA LEU A 241 14.14 3.38 -12.31
C LEU A 241 13.89 2.29 -13.35
N SER A 242 12.63 2.10 -13.69
CA SER A 242 12.17 1.21 -14.76
C SER A 242 11.64 2.03 -15.93
N HIS A 243 12.03 1.63 -17.12
CA HIS A 243 11.50 2.15 -18.37
C HIS A 243 11.22 0.95 -19.28
N VAL A 244 9.94 0.61 -19.40
CA VAL A 244 9.47 -0.44 -20.31
C VAL A 244 8.79 0.26 -21.47
N GLU A 245 9.42 0.19 -22.62
CA GLU A 245 8.97 0.82 -23.86
C GLU A 245 7.48 0.58 -24.09
N GLU A 246 6.73 1.66 -24.33
CA GLU A 246 5.28 1.65 -24.59
C GLU A 246 4.37 1.14 -23.47
N GLU A 247 4.92 0.77 -22.32
CA GLU A 247 4.16 0.25 -21.19
C GLU A 247 4.18 1.20 -20.00
N TYR A 248 5.35 1.47 -19.42
CA TYR A 248 5.43 2.30 -18.22
C TYR A 248 6.83 2.85 -17.91
N VAL A 249 6.84 3.99 -17.19
CA VAL A 249 8.02 4.55 -16.51
C VAL A 249 7.69 4.67 -15.03
N GLY A 250 8.51 4.06 -14.18
CA GLY A 250 8.29 4.06 -12.74
C GLY A 250 9.59 4.02 -11.94
N LEU A 251 9.59 4.70 -10.80
CA LEU A 251 10.67 4.68 -9.82
C LEU A 251 10.16 3.95 -8.57
N THR A 252 10.85 2.88 -8.18
CA THR A 252 10.63 2.23 -6.90
C THR A 252 11.79 2.55 -5.96
N ILE A 253 11.50 2.91 -4.71
CA ILE A 253 12.52 3.10 -3.67
C ILE A 253 12.37 1.96 -2.66
N GLN A 254 13.45 1.19 -2.48
CA GLN A 254 13.49 -0.04 -1.68
C GLN A 254 14.76 -0.08 -0.84
N THR A 255 14.85 -1.01 0.11
CA THR A 255 16.14 -1.28 0.78
C THR A 255 17.15 -1.83 -0.22
N THR A 256 18.44 -1.53 -0.02
CA THR A 256 19.51 -2.15 -0.83
C THR A 256 19.52 -3.68 -0.68
N GLU A 257 19.21 -4.20 0.51
CA GLU A 257 19.10 -5.64 0.74
C GLU A 257 18.02 -6.30 -0.15
N PHE A 258 16.85 -5.67 -0.29
CA PHE A 258 15.79 -6.18 -1.14
C PHE A 258 16.13 -6.05 -2.63
N ALA A 259 16.78 -4.94 -3.00
CA ALA A 259 17.29 -4.73 -4.35
C ALA A 259 18.39 -5.75 -4.73
N ASP A 260 19.26 -6.15 -3.80
CA ASP A 260 20.28 -7.20 -3.98
C ASP A 260 19.66 -8.58 -4.19
N LYS A 261 18.56 -8.85 -3.48
CA LYS A 261 17.70 -10.03 -3.71
C LYS A 261 16.89 -9.91 -5.01
N ARG A 262 17.05 -8.82 -5.77
CA ARG A 262 16.40 -8.54 -7.06
C ARG A 262 14.88 -8.54 -6.99
N GLY A 263 14.33 -8.08 -5.87
CA GLY A 263 12.89 -8.03 -5.61
C GLY A 263 12.25 -9.39 -5.35
N ARG A 264 13.05 -10.44 -5.11
CA ARG A 264 12.51 -11.78 -4.80
C ARG A 264 12.02 -11.83 -3.37
N ILE A 265 10.75 -12.17 -3.22
CA ILE A 265 10.09 -12.28 -1.92
C ILE A 265 10.11 -13.74 -1.48
N ALA A 266 10.51 -13.98 -0.23
CA ALA A 266 10.43 -15.32 0.34
C ALA A 266 8.96 -15.73 0.51
N ARG A 267 8.65 -17.00 0.25
CA ARG A 267 7.33 -17.54 0.51
C ARG A 267 7.01 -17.42 2.00
N MET A 268 5.95 -16.70 2.33
CA MET A 268 5.41 -16.71 3.69
C MET A 268 4.87 -18.11 4.04
N PRO A 269 5.10 -18.61 5.27
CA PRO A 269 4.53 -19.88 5.71
C PRO A 269 3.00 -19.84 5.62
N GLU A 270 2.41 -20.88 5.04
CA GLU A 270 0.96 -20.96 4.82
C GLU A 270 0.17 -20.85 6.13
N THR A 271 0.73 -21.37 7.23
CA THR A 271 0.14 -21.26 8.58
C THR A 271 -0.06 -19.79 8.99
N VAL A 272 0.94 -18.94 8.76
CA VAL A 272 0.88 -17.51 9.11
C VAL A 272 -0.18 -16.79 8.28
N ILE A 273 -0.26 -17.10 6.97
CA ILE A 273 -1.27 -16.47 6.10
C ILE A 273 -2.68 -16.93 6.49
N ARG A 274 -2.87 -18.22 6.79
CA ARG A 274 -4.16 -18.75 7.27
C ARG A 274 -4.56 -18.15 8.62
N GLU A 275 -3.61 -17.96 9.54
CA GLU A 275 -3.84 -17.31 10.83
C GLU A 275 -4.24 -15.83 10.65
N ARG A 276 -3.53 -15.09 9.79
CA ARG A 276 -3.86 -13.70 9.45
C ARG A 276 -5.26 -13.61 8.83
N ALA A 277 -5.56 -14.40 7.80
CA ALA A 277 -6.86 -14.43 7.15
C ALA A 277 -8.00 -14.72 8.15
N LYS A 278 -7.83 -15.73 9.01
CA LYS A 278 -8.83 -16.08 10.04
C LYS A 278 -8.98 -15.00 11.11
N SER A 279 -7.89 -14.36 11.53
CA SER A 279 -7.95 -13.24 12.48
C SER A 279 -8.70 -12.03 11.92
N GLY A 280 -8.81 -11.93 10.59
CA GLY A 280 -9.59 -10.90 9.92
C GLY A 280 -11.09 -11.15 9.92
N ILE A 281 -11.59 -12.32 10.32
CA ILE A 281 -13.03 -12.61 10.31
C ILE A 281 -13.68 -12.00 11.55
N GLU A 282 -14.46 -10.94 11.35
CA GLU A 282 -15.27 -10.29 12.37
C GLU A 282 -16.70 -10.87 12.34
N GLN A 283 -17.17 -11.38 13.49
CA GLN A 283 -18.58 -11.74 13.69
C GLN A 283 -19.24 -10.69 14.59
N ARG A 284 -20.26 -10.00 14.06
CA ARG A 284 -20.95 -8.92 14.77
C ARG A 284 -22.26 -9.42 15.40
N ALA A 285 -22.73 -8.72 16.41
CA ALA A 285 -23.93 -9.12 17.18
C ALA A 285 -25.22 -9.17 16.33
N ASN A 286 -25.29 -8.42 15.23
CA ASN A 286 -26.40 -8.40 14.28
C ASN A 286 -26.35 -9.54 13.24
N GLY A 287 -25.40 -10.49 13.38
CA GLY A 287 -25.25 -11.63 12.48
C GLY A 287 -24.36 -11.37 11.26
N ASP A 288 -23.73 -10.19 11.15
CA ASP A 288 -22.76 -9.94 10.09
C ASP A 288 -21.50 -10.79 10.29
N VAL A 289 -20.99 -11.33 9.19
CA VAL A 289 -19.66 -11.92 9.11
C VAL A 289 -18.89 -11.16 8.04
N VAL A 290 -17.85 -10.44 8.43
CA VAL A 290 -17.09 -9.53 7.55
C VAL A 290 -15.58 -9.77 7.69
N LEU A 291 -14.89 -9.78 6.55
CA LEU A 291 -13.44 -9.76 6.47
C LEU A 291 -12.94 -8.33 6.70
N THR A 292 -12.23 -8.15 7.81
CA THR A 292 -11.47 -6.96 8.15
C THR A 292 -10.04 -7.07 7.60
N ASN A 293 -9.28 -5.98 7.67
CA ASN A 293 -7.88 -5.90 7.22
C ASN A 293 -7.63 -6.09 5.71
N LEU A 294 -8.66 -6.06 4.86
CA LEU A 294 -8.48 -5.93 3.42
C LEU A 294 -7.91 -4.53 3.11
N PRO A 295 -6.65 -4.39 2.66
CA PRO A 295 -6.09 -3.07 2.39
C PRO A 295 -6.87 -2.37 1.28
N MET A 296 -6.96 -1.05 1.36
CA MET A 296 -7.43 -0.23 0.25
C MET A 296 -6.31 -0.03 -0.76
N VAL A 297 -6.68 -0.12 -2.04
CA VAL A 297 -5.89 0.39 -3.16
C VAL A 297 -6.86 1.23 -3.96
N ASP A 298 -6.73 2.55 -3.83
CA ASP A 298 -7.57 3.49 -4.57
C ASP A 298 -7.08 3.50 -6.01
N GLN A 299 -7.96 3.18 -6.95
CA GLN A 299 -7.64 3.20 -8.37
C GLN A 299 -7.52 4.64 -8.92
N GLY A 300 -8.01 5.63 -8.17
CA GLY A 300 -8.07 7.03 -8.60
C GLY A 300 -9.01 7.22 -9.80
N PRO A 301 -8.77 8.24 -10.65
CA PRO A 301 -9.65 8.56 -11.78
C PRO A 301 -9.51 7.61 -12.99
N LYS A 302 -9.05 6.36 -12.77
CA LYS A 302 -8.54 5.46 -13.82
C LYS A 302 -9.46 4.27 -14.05
N GLY A 303 -9.40 3.64 -15.22
CA GLY A 303 -10.09 2.37 -15.51
C GLY A 303 -9.37 1.14 -14.93
N TYR A 304 -8.92 1.20 -13.68
CA TYR A 304 -7.97 0.27 -13.04
C TYR A 304 -8.61 -0.59 -11.94
N CYS A 305 -9.93 -0.75 -11.98
CA CYS A 305 -10.66 -1.52 -10.98
C CYS A 305 -10.14 -2.95 -10.80
N VAL A 306 -9.73 -3.60 -11.89
CA VAL A 306 -9.17 -4.96 -11.88
C VAL A 306 -7.78 -5.02 -11.23
N PRO A 307 -6.75 -4.31 -11.70
CA PRO A 307 -5.44 -4.39 -11.06
C PRO A 307 -5.47 -3.88 -9.61
N ALA A 308 -6.30 -2.88 -9.27
CA ALA A 308 -6.49 -2.45 -7.89
C ALA A 308 -7.07 -3.58 -7.03
N THR A 309 -8.17 -4.20 -7.47
CA THR A 309 -8.83 -5.30 -6.76
C THR A 309 -7.91 -6.51 -6.57
N VAL A 310 -7.11 -6.85 -7.58
CA VAL A 310 -6.14 -7.95 -7.49
C VAL A 310 -4.99 -7.59 -6.54
N GLU A 311 -4.46 -6.35 -6.57
CA GLU A 311 -3.45 -5.89 -5.60
C GLU A 311 -3.96 -6.05 -4.17
N ARG A 312 -5.20 -5.61 -3.90
CA ARG A 312 -5.82 -5.72 -2.57
C ARG A 312 -5.87 -7.17 -2.08
N CYS A 313 -6.32 -8.09 -2.93
CA CYS A 313 -6.38 -9.51 -2.60
C CYS A 313 -4.99 -10.14 -2.41
N MET A 314 -4.01 -9.75 -3.22
CA MET A 314 -2.61 -10.21 -3.07
C MET A 314 -2.00 -9.71 -1.75
N ARG A 315 -2.13 -8.42 -1.45
CA ARG A 315 -1.60 -7.80 -0.22
C ARG A 315 -2.30 -8.31 1.03
N TYR A 316 -3.61 -8.58 0.96
CA TYR A 316 -4.34 -9.26 2.02
C TYR A 316 -3.71 -10.62 2.40
N LEU A 317 -3.19 -11.34 1.40
CA LEU A 317 -2.51 -12.63 1.58
C LEU A 317 -0.99 -12.51 1.80
N GLY A 318 -0.50 -11.30 2.09
CA GLY A 318 0.93 -11.04 2.33
C GLY A 318 1.80 -11.15 1.08
N ILE A 319 1.22 -10.98 -0.11
CA ILE A 319 1.96 -10.92 -1.37
C ILE A 319 2.07 -9.46 -1.79
N PRO A 320 3.27 -8.86 -1.74
CA PRO A 320 3.52 -7.55 -2.30
C PRO A 320 3.10 -7.48 -3.78
N ALA A 321 2.38 -6.42 -4.11
CA ALA A 321 1.87 -6.18 -5.44
C ALA A 321 1.79 -4.66 -5.68
N ASP A 322 1.78 -4.27 -6.95
CA ASP A 322 1.63 -2.88 -7.37
C ASP A 322 0.69 -2.85 -8.58
N MET A 323 -0.38 -2.07 -8.46
CA MET A 323 -1.47 -1.95 -9.42
C MET A 323 -0.96 -1.62 -10.84
N TYR A 324 0.13 -0.86 -10.99
CA TYR A 324 0.64 -0.49 -12.31
C TYR A 324 1.45 -1.59 -12.97
N LEU A 325 2.24 -2.33 -12.18
CA LEU A 325 2.90 -3.54 -12.68
C LEU A 325 1.87 -4.60 -13.05
N LEU A 326 0.81 -4.74 -12.25
CA LEU A 326 -0.32 -5.62 -12.54
C LEU A 326 -1.10 -5.18 -13.78
N ALA A 327 -1.27 -3.87 -14.00
CA ALA A 327 -1.89 -3.35 -15.22
C ALA A 327 -1.07 -3.68 -16.47
N MET A 328 0.26 -3.55 -16.41
CA MET A 328 1.15 -3.98 -17.49
C MET A 328 1.01 -5.49 -17.75
N VAL A 329 1.08 -6.32 -16.70
CA VAL A 329 0.96 -7.78 -16.84
C VAL A 329 -0.43 -8.22 -17.30
N GLY A 330 -1.47 -7.49 -16.93
CA GLY A 330 -2.85 -7.73 -17.35
C GLY A 330 -3.19 -7.23 -18.75
N ASP A 331 -2.21 -6.69 -19.49
CA ASP A 331 -2.37 -6.02 -20.78
C ASP A 331 -3.54 -5.00 -20.77
N THR A 332 -3.53 -4.13 -19.75
CA THR A 332 -4.51 -3.04 -19.67
C THR A 332 -4.43 -2.17 -20.91
N GLN A 333 -5.57 -1.99 -21.58
CA GLN A 333 -5.63 -1.29 -22.85
C GLN A 333 -5.51 0.23 -22.66
N ILE A 334 -5.18 0.92 -23.75
CA ILE A 334 -5.18 2.38 -23.82
C ILE A 334 -6.58 2.90 -23.43
N GLY A 335 -6.64 3.82 -22.46
CA GLY A 335 -7.90 4.34 -21.91
C GLY A 335 -8.53 3.49 -20.79
N GLY A 336 -7.86 2.42 -20.35
CA GLY A 336 -8.28 1.55 -19.26
C GLY A 336 -9.01 0.29 -19.73
N GLY A 337 -9.38 -0.55 -18.76
CA GLY A 337 -9.98 -1.86 -19.03
C GLY A 337 -8.93 -2.97 -19.04
N THR A 338 -9.15 -3.94 -18.16
CA THR A 338 -8.30 -5.11 -17.98
C THR A 338 -9.21 -6.32 -17.86
N SER A 339 -8.82 -7.45 -18.43
CA SER A 339 -9.53 -8.72 -18.18
C SER A 339 -9.03 -9.33 -16.86
N PRO A 340 -9.90 -9.55 -15.84
CA PRO A 340 -9.48 -10.20 -14.59
C PRO A 340 -8.87 -11.58 -14.85
N SER A 341 -9.49 -12.38 -15.74
CA SER A 341 -8.99 -13.71 -16.12
C SER A 341 -7.60 -13.63 -16.73
N LEU A 342 -7.37 -12.74 -17.68
CA LEU A 342 -6.06 -12.60 -18.34
C LEU A 342 -4.98 -12.20 -17.33
N LEU A 343 -5.26 -11.22 -16.47
CA LEU A 343 -4.32 -10.79 -15.44
C LEU A 343 -3.99 -11.95 -14.49
N LEU A 344 -5.01 -12.63 -13.96
CA LEU A 344 -4.83 -13.73 -13.01
C LEU A 344 -4.15 -14.96 -13.64
N GLU A 345 -4.42 -15.26 -14.91
CA GLU A 345 -3.70 -16.28 -15.68
C GLU A 345 -2.22 -15.92 -15.84
N ASN A 346 -1.92 -14.67 -16.18
CA ASN A 346 -0.55 -14.19 -16.35
C ASN A 346 0.24 -14.26 -15.03
N ILE A 347 -0.36 -13.88 -13.90
CA ILE A 347 0.32 -13.99 -12.59
C ILE A 347 0.20 -15.39 -11.94
N GLY A 348 -0.57 -16.31 -12.51
CA GLY A 348 -0.89 -17.60 -11.89
C GLY A 348 0.34 -18.48 -11.60
N ARG A 349 1.36 -18.42 -12.47
CA ARG A 349 2.64 -19.13 -12.25
C ARG A 349 3.37 -18.57 -11.02
N ASP A 350 3.29 -17.27 -10.79
CA ASP A 350 3.92 -16.62 -9.66
C ASP A 350 3.19 -16.92 -8.34
N LEU A 351 1.86 -16.82 -8.35
CA LEU A 351 1.00 -17.23 -7.24
C LEU A 351 1.30 -18.68 -6.82
N LYS A 352 1.42 -19.60 -7.78
CA LYS A 352 1.76 -21.01 -7.52
C LYS A 352 3.11 -21.19 -6.83
N ARG A 353 4.14 -20.42 -7.20
CA ARG A 353 5.46 -20.47 -6.53
C ARG A 353 5.39 -20.00 -5.07
N LYS A 354 4.49 -19.07 -4.78
CA LYS A 354 4.17 -18.58 -3.43
C LYS A 354 3.22 -19.51 -2.67
N GLY A 355 2.86 -20.65 -3.27
CA GLY A 355 1.93 -21.63 -2.70
C GLY A 355 0.53 -21.06 -2.58
N LYS A 356 0.08 -20.30 -3.58
CA LYS A 356 -1.29 -19.81 -3.73
C LYS A 356 -1.87 -20.38 -5.00
N LYS A 357 -3.19 -20.51 -5.02
CA LYS A 357 -3.93 -20.94 -6.20
C LYS A 357 -4.93 -19.87 -6.55
N PHE A 358 -5.07 -19.58 -7.84
CA PHE A 358 -6.17 -18.78 -8.34
C PHE A 358 -7.27 -19.72 -8.83
N GLU A 359 -8.51 -19.46 -8.44
CA GLU A 359 -9.70 -20.10 -8.98
C GLU A 359 -10.69 -19.06 -9.48
N SER A 360 -11.42 -19.41 -10.53
CA SER A 360 -12.58 -18.66 -11.01
C SER A 360 -13.74 -19.58 -11.31
N TRP A 361 -14.95 -19.01 -11.24
CA TRP A 361 -16.15 -19.71 -11.66
C TRP A 361 -17.14 -18.74 -12.30
N HIS A 362 -18.01 -19.32 -13.13
CA HIS A 362 -19.13 -18.64 -13.75
C HIS A 362 -20.43 -19.36 -13.37
N ASP A 363 -21.18 -18.78 -12.44
CA ASP A 363 -22.41 -19.37 -11.87
C ASP A 363 -23.24 -18.27 -11.19
N ASP A 364 -24.48 -18.56 -10.84
CA ASP A 364 -25.35 -17.60 -10.15
C ASP A 364 -24.73 -17.15 -8.81
N LEU A 365 -24.91 -15.87 -8.48
CA LEU A 365 -24.47 -15.30 -7.21
C LEU A 365 -25.18 -15.99 -6.02
N SER A 366 -24.45 -16.85 -5.30
CA SER A 366 -25.02 -17.68 -4.23
C SER A 366 -24.43 -17.33 -2.86
N LEU A 367 -25.30 -16.98 -1.90
CA LEU A 367 -24.94 -16.75 -0.50
C LEU A 367 -24.16 -17.93 0.09
N ARG A 368 -24.59 -19.17 -0.22
CA ARG A 368 -23.94 -20.39 0.26
C ARG A 368 -22.51 -20.53 -0.24
N THR A 369 -22.26 -20.22 -1.51
CA THR A 369 -20.93 -20.33 -2.12
C THR A 369 -20.01 -19.25 -1.57
N ILE A 370 -20.48 -18.00 -1.49
CA ILE A 370 -19.72 -16.89 -0.92
C ILE A 370 -19.37 -17.15 0.55
N LYS A 371 -20.34 -17.58 1.36
CA LYS A 371 -20.17 -17.91 2.78
C LYS A 371 -19.00 -18.89 3.00
N ARG A 372 -18.85 -19.91 2.14
CA ARG A 372 -17.73 -20.86 2.24
C ARG A 372 -16.36 -20.16 2.18
N TYR A 373 -16.18 -19.20 1.28
CA TYR A 373 -14.91 -18.48 1.15
C TYR A 373 -14.70 -17.49 2.29
N ILE A 374 -15.74 -16.73 2.66
CA ILE A 374 -15.67 -15.77 3.76
C ILE A 374 -15.36 -16.47 5.10
N ASP A 375 -15.99 -17.62 5.37
CA ASP A 375 -15.74 -18.40 6.59
C ASP A 375 -14.30 -18.97 6.66
N ASP A 376 -13.62 -19.10 5.52
CA ASP A 376 -12.20 -19.48 5.41
C ASP A 376 -11.26 -18.26 5.39
N GLY A 377 -11.79 -17.04 5.48
CA GLY A 377 -11.02 -15.79 5.45
C GLY A 377 -10.58 -15.40 4.04
N ILE A 378 -11.27 -15.84 2.99
CA ILE A 378 -10.88 -15.61 1.59
C ILE A 378 -11.84 -14.59 0.95
N PRO A 379 -11.36 -13.39 0.58
CA PRO A 379 -12.19 -12.42 -0.14
C PRO A 379 -12.51 -12.92 -1.55
N VAL A 380 -13.71 -12.62 -2.04
CA VAL A 380 -14.17 -13.03 -3.37
C VAL A 380 -14.25 -11.82 -4.28
N MET A 381 -13.46 -11.77 -5.34
CA MET A 381 -13.61 -10.73 -6.36
C MET A 381 -14.83 -11.05 -7.22
N TRP A 382 -15.67 -10.04 -7.46
CA TRP A 382 -16.97 -10.17 -8.10
C TRP A 382 -17.11 -9.17 -9.24
N GLY A 383 -17.28 -9.67 -10.47
CA GLY A 383 -17.60 -8.85 -11.63
C GLY A 383 -19.08 -8.43 -11.63
N LEU A 384 -19.35 -7.14 -11.78
CA LEU A 384 -20.70 -6.58 -11.76
C LEU A 384 -20.85 -5.39 -12.72
N TYR A 385 -22.08 -4.94 -12.94
CA TYR A 385 -22.40 -3.70 -13.65
C TYR A 385 -22.69 -2.59 -12.63
N SER A 386 -21.76 -1.64 -12.47
CA SER A 386 -21.82 -0.60 -11.44
C SER A 386 -22.70 0.56 -11.89
N THR A 387 -24.00 0.29 -11.99
CA THR A 387 -25.02 1.27 -12.39
C THR A 387 -25.24 2.33 -11.32
N LYS A 388 -25.89 3.44 -11.68
CA LYS A 388 -26.21 4.51 -10.73
C LYS A 388 -27.16 3.97 -9.65
N GLU A 389 -28.17 3.23 -10.05
CA GLU A 389 -29.22 2.67 -9.20
C GLU A 389 -28.62 1.67 -8.19
N PHE A 390 -27.69 0.81 -8.65
CA PHE A 390 -26.95 -0.08 -7.75
C PHE A 390 -26.19 0.69 -6.67
N ASN A 391 -25.45 1.73 -7.08
CA ASN A 391 -24.66 2.54 -6.16
C ASN A 391 -25.54 3.32 -5.19
N ASP A 392 -26.65 3.89 -5.64
CA ASP A 392 -27.59 4.61 -4.78
C ASP A 392 -28.18 3.68 -3.70
N ILE A 393 -28.65 2.49 -4.10
CA ILE A 393 -29.19 1.50 -3.17
C ILE A 393 -28.12 1.03 -2.18
N ALA A 394 -26.93 0.65 -2.66
CA ALA A 394 -25.86 0.19 -1.79
C ALA A 394 -25.43 1.27 -0.78
N ASN A 395 -25.34 2.52 -1.22
CA ASN A 395 -24.98 3.65 -0.34
C ASN A 395 -26.07 3.91 0.70
N GLN A 396 -27.33 4.01 0.29
CA GLN A 396 -28.46 4.21 1.21
C GLN A 396 -28.52 3.09 2.24
N ARG A 397 -28.42 1.84 1.78
CA ARG A 397 -28.46 0.66 2.65
C ARG A 397 -27.35 0.65 3.68
N SER A 398 -26.12 0.96 3.25
CA SER A 398 -24.97 1.00 4.15
C SER A 398 -25.11 2.08 5.22
N GLU A 399 -25.67 3.24 4.84
CA GLU A 399 -25.99 4.32 5.78
C GLU A 399 -27.05 3.87 6.80
N GLU A 400 -28.16 3.30 6.33
CA GLU A 400 -29.23 2.81 7.20
C GLU A 400 -28.74 1.75 8.19
N ARG A 401 -27.92 0.79 7.74
CA ARG A 401 -27.31 -0.23 8.61
C ARG A 401 -26.45 0.40 9.69
N ARG A 402 -25.62 1.39 9.31
CA ARG A 402 -24.80 2.14 10.27
C ARG A 402 -25.67 2.84 11.32
N GLU A 403 -26.72 3.53 10.89
CA GLU A 403 -27.64 4.20 11.83
C GLU A 403 -28.33 3.23 12.79
N ILE A 404 -28.73 2.04 12.33
CA ILE A 404 -29.35 1.02 13.17
C ILE A 404 -28.34 0.49 14.18
N LEU A 405 -27.11 0.18 13.76
CA LEU A 405 -26.03 -0.26 14.66
C LEU A 405 -25.71 0.78 15.72
N GLU A 406 -25.57 2.06 15.34
CA GLU A 406 -25.29 3.16 16.27
C GLU A 406 -26.40 3.37 17.31
N LYS A 407 -27.65 3.06 16.97
CA LYS A 407 -28.82 3.22 17.84
C LYS A 407 -29.22 1.92 18.56
N GLU A 408 -28.42 0.85 18.45
CA GLU A 408 -28.75 -0.50 18.95
C GLU A 408 -30.16 -0.96 18.49
N GLY A 409 -30.51 -0.64 17.24
CA GLY A 409 -31.82 -0.89 16.67
C GLY A 409 -32.08 -2.35 16.29
N ASP A 410 -33.35 -2.67 16.02
CA ASP A 410 -33.80 -4.02 15.68
C ASP A 410 -33.51 -4.40 14.22
N PHE A 411 -32.51 -5.25 14.03
CA PHE A 411 -32.13 -5.79 12.72
C PHE A 411 -33.19 -6.73 12.11
N SER A 412 -34.09 -7.30 12.91
CA SER A 412 -35.16 -8.17 12.41
C SER A 412 -36.18 -7.37 11.60
N ALA A 413 -36.57 -6.18 12.09
CA ALA A 413 -37.44 -5.27 11.36
C ALA A 413 -36.78 -4.76 10.06
N TYR A 414 -35.47 -4.52 10.12
CA TYR A 414 -34.67 -4.15 8.96
C TYR A 414 -34.62 -5.28 7.90
N ALA A 415 -34.43 -6.53 8.31
CA ALA A 415 -34.44 -7.68 7.40
C ALA A 415 -35.77 -7.80 6.63
N VAL A 416 -36.91 -7.58 7.30
CA VAL A 416 -38.24 -7.57 6.67
C VAL A 416 -38.36 -6.43 5.65
N LYS A 417 -37.86 -5.24 5.98
CA LYS A 417 -37.83 -4.09 5.08
C LYS A 417 -37.01 -4.39 3.83
N VAL A 418 -35.75 -4.80 4.00
CA VAL A 418 -34.82 -5.10 2.89
C VAL A 418 -35.40 -6.16 1.96
N LYS A 419 -35.98 -7.23 2.54
CA LYS A 419 -36.64 -8.27 1.74
C LYS A 419 -37.74 -7.67 0.85
N THR A 420 -38.62 -6.87 1.44
CA THR A 420 -39.74 -6.23 0.72
C THR A 420 -39.23 -5.28 -0.38
N GLU A 421 -38.21 -4.48 -0.09
CA GLU A 421 -37.60 -3.57 -1.07
C GLU A 421 -36.96 -4.34 -2.22
N SER A 422 -36.17 -5.38 -1.91
CA SER A 422 -35.44 -6.19 -2.90
C SER A 422 -36.36 -6.94 -3.88
N GLU A 423 -37.60 -7.25 -3.48
CA GLU A 423 -38.62 -7.86 -4.34
C GLU A 423 -39.20 -6.85 -5.36
N SER A 424 -39.10 -5.55 -5.06
CA SER A 424 -39.67 -4.47 -5.87
C SER A 424 -38.65 -3.69 -6.69
N ASN A 425 -37.41 -3.64 -6.23
CA ASN A 425 -36.34 -2.89 -6.86
C ASN A 425 -35.92 -3.52 -8.19
N SER A 426 -35.73 -2.67 -9.20
CA SER A 426 -35.27 -3.05 -10.53
C SER A 426 -33.92 -2.39 -10.81
N LEU A 427 -32.91 -3.22 -11.01
CA LEU A 427 -31.53 -2.84 -11.27
C LEU A 427 -31.08 -3.43 -12.61
N PRO A 428 -31.56 -2.90 -13.75
CA PRO A 428 -31.18 -3.43 -15.04
C PRO A 428 -29.67 -3.33 -15.25
N PRO A 429 -29.00 -4.40 -15.71
CA PRO A 429 -27.56 -4.36 -15.96
C PRO A 429 -27.24 -3.45 -17.14
N ASP A 430 -26.09 -2.76 -17.05
CA ASP A 430 -25.54 -1.95 -18.14
C ASP A 430 -24.12 -2.43 -18.46
N SER A 431 -23.97 -3.09 -19.62
CA SER A 431 -22.68 -3.62 -20.08
C SER A 431 -21.58 -2.57 -20.25
N THR A 432 -21.93 -1.29 -20.39
CA THR A 432 -20.97 -0.18 -20.46
C THR A 432 -20.41 0.23 -19.09
N ARG A 433 -20.99 -0.30 -18.01
CA ARG A 433 -20.64 -0.04 -16.61
C ARG A 433 -19.95 -1.25 -15.95
N ALA A 434 -19.25 -2.06 -16.74
CA ALA A 434 -18.50 -3.20 -16.22
C ALA A 434 -17.48 -2.75 -15.16
N HIS A 435 -17.49 -3.44 -14.02
CA HIS A 435 -16.65 -3.15 -12.87
C HIS A 435 -16.33 -4.44 -12.11
N ILE A 436 -15.38 -4.37 -11.17
CA ILE A 436 -15.08 -5.47 -10.26
C ILE A 436 -14.95 -4.91 -8.85
N VAL A 437 -15.54 -5.62 -7.89
CA VAL A 437 -15.48 -5.31 -6.46
C VAL A 437 -15.06 -6.56 -5.70
N ILE A 438 -14.91 -6.45 -4.38
CA ILE A 438 -14.57 -7.58 -3.52
C ILE A 438 -15.73 -7.82 -2.56
N ILE A 439 -16.37 -8.98 -2.62
CA ILE A 439 -17.27 -9.44 -1.56
C ILE A 439 -16.41 -9.82 -0.36
N ILE A 440 -16.66 -9.15 0.76
CA ILE A 440 -15.91 -9.27 2.01
C ILE A 440 -16.76 -9.82 3.14
N GLY A 441 -18.06 -10.03 2.94
CA GLY A 441 -18.89 -10.51 4.03
C GLY A 441 -20.32 -10.83 3.62
N TYR A 442 -21.09 -11.27 4.59
CA TYR A 442 -22.49 -11.60 4.42
C TYR A 442 -23.28 -11.44 5.72
N ASN A 443 -24.60 -11.39 5.58
CA ASN A 443 -25.55 -11.57 6.68
C ASN A 443 -26.68 -12.50 6.20
N GLU A 444 -26.86 -13.65 6.89
CA GLU A 444 -27.85 -14.66 6.50
C GLU A 444 -29.29 -14.22 6.80
N GLU A 445 -29.50 -13.43 7.85
CA GLU A 445 -30.83 -12.98 8.27
C GLU A 445 -31.38 -11.91 7.34
N THR A 446 -30.56 -10.93 6.98
CA THR A 446 -30.95 -9.86 6.03
C THR A 446 -30.81 -10.29 4.58
N ASN A 447 -30.16 -11.44 4.31
CA ASN A 447 -29.88 -11.97 2.98
C ASN A 447 -29.08 -10.99 2.11
N GLU A 448 -27.98 -10.48 2.67
CA GLU A 448 -27.14 -9.43 2.09
C GLU A 448 -25.67 -9.84 2.01
N PHE A 449 -24.95 -9.22 1.07
CA PHE A 449 -23.49 -9.25 0.98
C PHE A 449 -22.90 -7.92 1.45
N ALA A 450 -21.79 -8.00 2.18
CA ALA A 450 -20.87 -6.90 2.36
C ALA A 450 -19.83 -6.94 1.25
N PHE A 451 -19.56 -5.80 0.61
CA PHE A 451 -18.59 -5.68 -0.46
C PHE A 451 -17.77 -4.39 -0.34
N SER A 452 -16.58 -4.41 -0.94
CA SER A 452 -15.63 -3.31 -0.96
C SER A 452 -15.25 -2.93 -2.38
N ASP A 453 -15.16 -1.63 -2.65
CA ASP A 453 -14.76 -1.05 -3.94
C ASP A 453 -13.37 -0.42 -3.85
N SER A 454 -12.69 -0.24 -4.98
CA SER A 454 -11.37 0.41 -5.10
C SER A 454 -11.45 1.93 -5.27
N TRP A 455 -12.48 2.57 -4.72
CA TRP A 455 -12.73 4.02 -4.82
C TRP A 455 -12.42 4.79 -3.52
N GLY A 456 -11.55 4.21 -2.69
CA GLY A 456 -11.07 4.84 -1.46
C GLY A 456 -11.88 4.52 -0.20
N GLU A 457 -11.52 5.18 0.90
CA GLU A 457 -11.91 4.81 2.28
C GLU A 457 -13.44 4.68 2.49
N ARG A 458 -14.25 5.51 1.82
CA ARG A 458 -15.72 5.47 1.92
C ARG A 458 -16.35 4.20 1.35
N PHE A 459 -15.59 3.42 0.59
CA PHE A 459 -16.05 2.22 -0.11
C PHE A 459 -15.43 0.93 0.47
N THR A 460 -14.87 1.01 1.68
CA THR A 460 -14.28 -0.13 2.39
C THR A 460 -15.33 -1.18 2.75
N GLU A 461 -16.54 -0.79 3.14
CA GLU A 461 -17.64 -1.70 3.43
C GLU A 461 -18.98 -1.07 2.97
N ARG A 462 -19.63 -1.73 2.01
CA ARG A 462 -20.99 -1.42 1.56
C ARG A 462 -21.83 -2.68 1.53
N TRP A 463 -23.14 -2.52 1.62
CA TRP A 463 -24.09 -3.63 1.71
C TRP A 463 -25.07 -3.64 0.55
N ILE A 464 -25.40 -4.83 0.05
CA ILE A 464 -26.41 -5.05 -0.99
C ILE A 464 -27.16 -6.35 -0.72
N SER A 465 -28.47 -6.41 -0.98
CA SER A 465 -29.23 -7.66 -0.90
C SER A 465 -28.84 -8.64 -2.01
N VAL A 466 -28.91 -9.94 -1.74
CA VAL A 466 -28.60 -10.99 -2.72
C VAL A 466 -29.49 -10.88 -3.97
N PRO A 467 -30.82 -10.65 -3.88
CA PRO A 467 -31.66 -10.51 -5.08
C PRO A 467 -31.26 -9.33 -5.96
N GLU A 468 -30.93 -8.18 -5.38
CA GLU A 468 -30.49 -6.99 -6.12
C GLU A 468 -29.08 -7.14 -6.70
N ALA A 469 -28.16 -7.72 -5.92
CA ALA A 469 -26.82 -8.03 -6.38
C ALA A 469 -26.84 -8.96 -7.60
N THR A 470 -27.75 -9.95 -7.60
CA THR A 470 -27.94 -10.86 -8.73
C THR A 470 -28.35 -10.12 -10.01
N GLN A 471 -29.18 -9.07 -9.92
CA GLN A 471 -29.62 -8.31 -11.10
C GLN A 471 -28.48 -7.59 -11.83
N VAL A 472 -27.42 -7.22 -11.12
CA VAL A 472 -26.25 -6.51 -11.67
C VAL A 472 -25.00 -7.37 -11.81
N SER A 473 -25.08 -8.65 -11.44
CA SER A 473 -23.97 -9.58 -11.50
C SER A 473 -23.56 -9.84 -12.95
N GLN A 474 -22.25 -9.94 -13.21
CA GLN A 474 -21.73 -10.55 -14.43
C GLN A 474 -21.62 -12.08 -14.30
N ASP A 475 -21.93 -12.61 -13.11
CA ASP A 475 -21.80 -14.01 -12.72
C ASP A 475 -20.38 -14.55 -12.85
N PHE A 476 -19.37 -13.67 -12.82
CA PHE A 476 -17.96 -14.02 -12.83
C PHE A 476 -17.33 -13.70 -11.49
N PHE A 477 -16.66 -14.70 -10.93
CA PHE A 477 -16.04 -14.63 -9.62
C PHE A 477 -14.63 -15.18 -9.62
N TYR A 478 -13.79 -14.64 -8.75
CA TYR A 478 -12.36 -14.94 -8.68
C TYR A 478 -11.91 -14.98 -7.23
N VAL A 479 -11.05 -15.95 -6.88
CA VAL A 479 -10.43 -16.05 -5.55
C VAL A 479 -8.94 -16.37 -5.68
N ILE A 480 -8.15 -15.84 -4.75
CA ILE A 480 -6.78 -16.31 -4.50
C ILE A 480 -6.82 -17.15 -3.22
N GLU A 481 -6.73 -18.46 -3.36
CA GLU A 481 -6.82 -19.42 -2.27
C GLU A 481 -5.51 -19.56 -1.49
N LEU A 482 -5.65 -19.89 -0.21
CA LEU A 482 -4.59 -20.05 0.79
C LEU A 482 -3.71 -21.28 0.61
#